data_AF-A0A928PX31-F1
#
_entry.id   AF-A0A928PX31-F1
#
_cell.length_a   1.000
_cell.length_b   1.000
_cell.length_c   1.000
_cell.angle_alpha   90.00
_cell.angle_beta   90.00
_cell.angle_gamma   90.00
#
_symmetry.space_group_name_H-M   'P 1'
#
loop_
_entity.id
_entity.type
_entity.pdbx_description
1 polymer ?
#
loop_
_entity_poly.entity_id
_entity_poly.type
_entity_poly.pdbx_seq_one_letter_code
_entity_poly.pdbx_strand_id
1 'polypeptide(L)'
;MKKKSLSSKEKEFCRLYLSYADPGAAAEGAGFEGDFLKIGNALLSRDEVSEEIERLCNVQKKSMAKMAAVGYQKLAFGSIADAVSLLYKEKPCLEELRKMDLFSISEIKRPKDGSVEIKFFDRMKALEKLSENEQGDGAHGFYEAICRSAKILSEKEKGLQ
;
A
#
# COMPACT_ATOMS: atom_id res chain seq x y z
N MET A 1 31.76 6.67 13.39
CA MET A 1 31.25 8.06 13.33
C MET A 1 29.79 8.04 13.78
N LYS A 2 29.33 8.98 14.62
CA LYS A 2 27.92 9.00 15.08
C LYS A 2 27.04 9.45 13.90
N LYS A 3 26.08 8.60 13.47
CA LYS A 3 25.06 8.99 12.48
C LYS A 3 24.30 10.21 12.99
N LYS A 4 24.19 11.24 12.18
CA LYS A 4 23.51 12.49 12.56
C LYS A 4 22.03 12.29 12.29
N SER A 5 21.19 12.43 13.32
CA SER A 5 19.74 12.26 13.14
C SER A 5 19.16 13.35 12.23
N LEU A 6 18.21 12.97 11.38
CA LEU A 6 17.50 13.91 10.51
C LEU A 6 16.75 14.98 11.30
N SER A 7 16.82 16.22 10.83
CA SER A 7 16.02 17.34 11.34
C SER A 7 14.55 17.22 10.94
N SER A 8 13.65 18.01 11.56
CA SER A 8 12.23 18.04 11.17
C SER A 8 12.03 18.44 9.70
N LYS A 9 12.82 19.41 9.19
CA LYS A 9 12.75 19.82 7.78
C LYS A 9 13.21 18.70 6.84
N GLU A 10 14.25 17.96 7.20
CA GLU A 10 14.74 16.84 6.38
C GLU A 10 13.76 15.66 6.38
N LYS A 11 13.09 15.39 7.50
CA LYS A 11 12.00 14.38 7.54
C LYS A 11 10.83 14.79 6.67
N GLU A 12 10.47 16.07 6.69
CA GLU A 12 9.41 16.61 5.84
C GLU A 12 9.79 16.54 4.35
N PHE A 13 11.04 16.83 4.01
CA PHE A 13 11.59 16.60 2.68
C PHE A 13 11.41 15.16 2.22
N CYS A 14 11.75 14.17 3.06
CA CYS A 14 11.59 12.74 2.72
C CYS A 14 10.12 12.40 2.41
N ARG A 15 9.17 12.92 3.21
CA ARG A 15 7.74 12.71 3.03
C ARG A 15 7.22 13.32 1.72
N LEU A 16 7.62 14.55 1.42
CA LEU A 16 7.20 15.26 0.22
C LEU A 16 7.83 14.66 -1.03
N TYR A 17 9.08 14.21 -0.94
CA TYR A 17 9.76 13.54 -2.05
C TYR A 17 9.03 12.27 -2.49
N LEU A 18 8.51 11.45 -1.55
CA LEU A 18 7.67 10.29 -1.88
C LEU A 18 6.34 10.66 -2.53
N SER A 19 5.87 11.90 -2.36
CA SER A 19 4.61 12.37 -2.95
C SER A 19 4.82 12.99 -4.33
N TYR A 20 5.92 13.72 -4.52
CA TYR A 20 6.17 14.50 -5.74
C TYR A 20 7.14 13.84 -6.72
N ALA A 21 8.00 12.94 -6.24
CA ALA A 21 9.14 12.39 -6.98
C ALA A 21 10.06 13.45 -7.60
N ASP A 22 10.06 14.66 -7.03
CA ASP A 22 10.85 15.80 -7.47
C ASP A 22 11.64 16.38 -6.28
N PRO A 23 12.98 16.42 -6.35
CA PRO A 23 13.81 16.89 -5.24
C PRO A 23 13.72 18.39 -5.00
N GLY A 24 13.47 19.21 -6.03
CA GLY A 24 13.32 20.65 -5.88
C GLY A 24 12.01 21.01 -5.19
N ALA A 25 10.89 20.47 -5.67
CA ALA A 25 9.57 20.67 -5.09
C ALA A 25 9.47 20.12 -3.66
N ALA A 26 10.14 19.00 -3.36
CA ALA A 26 10.22 18.47 -2.00
C ALA A 26 11.03 19.38 -1.07
N ALA A 27 12.12 19.97 -1.55
CA ALA A 27 12.94 20.91 -0.75
C ALA A 27 12.20 22.23 -0.52
N GLU A 28 11.54 22.78 -1.55
CA GLU A 28 10.70 23.96 -1.43
C GLU A 28 9.56 23.73 -0.43
N GLY A 29 8.80 22.64 -0.60
CA GLY A 29 7.67 22.32 0.28
C GLY A 29 8.08 21.99 1.73
N ALA A 30 9.30 21.52 1.94
CA ALA A 30 9.87 21.31 3.28
C ALA A 30 10.39 22.60 3.93
N GLY A 31 10.31 23.73 3.23
CA GLY A 31 10.70 25.05 3.73
C GLY A 31 12.21 25.29 3.76
N PHE A 32 12.96 24.69 2.84
CA PHE A 32 14.35 25.11 2.60
C PHE A 32 14.39 26.46 1.88
N GLU A 33 15.53 27.14 1.92
CA GLU A 33 15.74 28.44 1.26
C GLU A 33 16.95 28.34 0.33
N GLY A 34 16.88 29.00 -0.83
CA GLY A 34 17.94 29.03 -1.83
C GLY A 34 17.66 28.13 -3.04
N ASP A 35 18.70 27.53 -3.60
CA ASP A 35 18.59 26.65 -4.77
C ASP A 35 18.01 25.29 -4.35
N PHE A 36 16.69 25.14 -4.50
CA PHE A 36 15.96 23.95 -4.07
C PHE A 36 16.43 22.67 -4.76
N LEU A 37 16.75 22.73 -6.06
CA LEU A 37 17.20 21.56 -6.80
C LEU A 37 18.57 21.09 -6.29
N LYS A 38 19.49 22.03 -6.06
CA LYS A 38 20.79 21.71 -5.47
C LYS A 38 20.65 21.15 -4.05
N ILE A 39 19.79 21.74 -3.23
CA ILE A 39 19.52 21.28 -1.85
C ILE A 39 18.92 19.88 -1.86
N GLY A 40 17.88 19.64 -2.66
CA GLY A 40 17.22 18.34 -2.75
C GLY A 40 18.17 17.24 -3.20
N ASN A 41 18.98 17.48 -4.24
CA ASN A 41 20.00 16.52 -4.70
C ASN A 41 21.09 16.26 -3.64
N ALA A 42 21.51 17.28 -2.90
CA ALA A 42 22.46 17.12 -1.81
C ALA A 42 21.87 16.31 -0.64
N LEU A 43 20.58 16.50 -0.34
CA LEU A 43 19.87 15.70 0.67
C LEU A 43 19.76 14.23 0.23
N LEU A 44 19.38 13.96 -1.02
CA LEU A 44 19.28 12.59 -1.53
C LEU A 44 20.62 11.84 -1.54
N SER A 45 21.75 12.57 -1.59
CA SER A 45 23.09 11.98 -1.50
C SER A 45 23.49 11.54 -0.08
N ARG A 46 22.66 11.80 0.95
CA ARG A 46 22.97 11.44 2.33
C ARG A 46 22.35 10.11 2.71
N ASP A 47 23.15 9.22 3.30
CA ASP A 47 22.72 7.90 3.76
C ASP A 47 21.51 7.97 4.70
N GLU A 48 21.49 8.91 5.67
CA GLU A 48 20.37 8.99 6.60
C GLU A 48 19.05 9.42 5.94
N VAL A 49 19.11 10.20 4.86
CA VAL A 49 17.94 10.61 4.08
C VAL A 49 17.44 9.44 3.24
N SER A 50 18.35 8.74 2.56
CA SER A 50 18.02 7.54 1.78
C SER A 50 17.36 6.46 2.64
N GLU A 51 17.94 6.17 3.82
CA GLU A 51 17.39 5.21 4.79
C GLU A 51 15.98 5.61 5.27
N GLU A 52 15.74 6.90 5.51
CA GLU A 52 14.42 7.38 5.92
C GLU A 52 13.39 7.31 4.78
N ILE A 53 13.76 7.65 3.55
CA ILE A 53 12.90 7.48 2.37
C ILE A 53 12.54 6.02 2.18
N GLU A 54 13.50 5.10 2.30
CA GLU A 54 13.25 3.67 2.22
C GLU A 54 12.32 3.20 3.35
N ARG A 55 12.56 3.64 4.60
CA ARG A 55 11.70 3.32 5.74
C ARG A 55 10.26 3.79 5.51
N LEU A 56 10.08 5.04 5.08
CA LEU A 56 8.75 5.61 4.78
C LEU A 56 8.07 4.88 3.62
N CYS A 57 8.81 4.56 2.55
CA CYS A 57 8.31 3.77 1.42
C CYS A 57 7.83 2.39 1.88
N ASN A 58 8.57 1.71 2.75
CA ASN A 58 8.17 0.42 3.31
C ASN A 58 6.92 0.52 4.19
N VAL A 59 6.80 1.58 5.00
CA VAL A 59 5.57 1.84 5.77
C VAL A 59 4.38 2.10 4.84
N GLN A 60 4.56 2.89 3.80
CA GLN A 60 3.52 3.18 2.82
C GLN A 60 3.09 1.92 2.07
N LYS A 61 4.03 1.10 1.60
CA LYS A 61 3.76 -0.20 0.95
C LYS A 61 2.96 -1.13 1.86
N LYS A 62 3.35 -1.26 3.13
CA LYS A 62 2.61 -2.06 4.12
C LYS A 62 1.19 -1.52 4.33
N SER A 63 1.02 -0.20 4.38
CA SER A 63 -0.29 0.44 4.49
C SER A 63 -1.17 0.17 3.25
N MET A 64 -0.60 0.34 2.04
CA MET A 64 -1.31 0.06 0.79
C MET A 64 -1.70 -1.41 0.67
N ALA A 65 -0.82 -2.34 1.03
CA ALA A 65 -1.11 -3.78 1.04
C ALA A 65 -2.27 -4.11 1.97
N LYS A 66 -2.31 -3.51 3.18
CA LYS A 66 -3.43 -3.67 4.12
C LYS A 66 -4.74 -3.13 3.53
N MET A 67 -4.72 -1.95 2.91
CA MET A 67 -5.92 -1.38 2.28
C MET A 67 -6.40 -2.23 1.10
N ALA A 68 -5.48 -2.75 0.28
CA ALA A 68 -5.80 -3.68 -0.80
C ALA A 68 -6.44 -4.96 -0.26
N ALA A 69 -5.90 -5.54 0.82
CA ALA A 69 -6.48 -6.71 1.48
C ALA A 69 -7.91 -6.43 1.99
N VAL A 70 -8.16 -5.27 2.61
CA VAL A 70 -9.52 -4.86 3.01
C VAL A 70 -10.45 -4.76 1.80
N GLY A 71 -9.98 -4.20 0.69
CA GLY A 71 -10.73 -4.15 -0.57
C GLY A 71 -11.09 -5.54 -1.09
N TYR A 72 -10.12 -6.46 -1.17
CA TYR A 72 -10.37 -7.83 -1.62
C TYR A 72 -11.28 -8.61 -0.67
N GLN A 73 -11.18 -8.41 0.65
CA GLN A 73 -12.11 -9.01 1.62
C GLN A 73 -13.55 -8.56 1.36
N LYS A 74 -13.78 -7.27 1.09
CA LYS A 74 -15.11 -6.77 0.71
C LYS A 74 -15.61 -7.40 -0.59
N LEU A 75 -14.75 -7.60 -1.60
CA LEU A 75 -15.15 -8.28 -2.83
C LEU A 75 -15.49 -9.76 -2.60
N ALA A 76 -14.66 -10.47 -1.84
CA ALA A 76 -14.79 -11.91 -1.61
C ALA A 76 -16.00 -12.28 -0.73
N PHE A 77 -16.22 -11.51 0.35
CA PHE A 77 -17.17 -11.86 1.41
C PHE A 77 -18.32 -10.86 1.57
N GLY A 78 -18.30 -9.73 0.84
CA GLY A 78 -19.34 -8.71 0.93
C GLY A 78 -20.71 -9.21 0.50
N SER A 79 -21.75 -8.64 1.13
CA SER A 79 -23.14 -8.88 0.75
C SER A 79 -23.45 -8.25 -0.61
N ILE A 80 -24.35 -8.87 -1.36
CA ILE A 80 -24.92 -8.29 -2.59
C ILE A 80 -26.33 -7.75 -2.38
N ALA A 81 -26.80 -7.67 -1.13
CA ALA A 81 -28.18 -7.32 -0.81
C ALA A 81 -28.61 -5.97 -1.40
N ASP A 82 -27.75 -4.95 -1.35
CA ASP A 82 -28.05 -3.63 -1.90
C ASP A 82 -28.09 -3.63 -3.43
N ALA A 83 -27.18 -4.36 -4.07
CA ALA A 83 -27.20 -4.55 -5.53
C ALA A 83 -28.48 -5.27 -5.98
N VAL A 84 -28.90 -6.30 -5.24
CA VAL A 84 -30.18 -7.00 -5.49
C VAL A 84 -31.35 -6.06 -5.25
N SER A 85 -31.33 -5.28 -4.16
CA SER A 85 -32.37 -4.29 -3.85
C SER A 85 -32.50 -3.23 -4.93
N LEU A 86 -31.38 -2.83 -5.54
CA LEU A 86 -31.34 -1.88 -6.65
C LEU A 86 -32.09 -2.39 -7.89
N LEU A 87 -32.07 -3.70 -8.18
CA LEU A 87 -32.79 -4.29 -9.32
C LEU A 87 -34.31 -4.13 -9.21
N TYR A 88 -34.85 -4.10 -7.99
CA TYR A 88 -36.29 -4.00 -7.73
C TYR A 88 -36.77 -2.56 -7.50
N LYS A 89 -35.86 -1.58 -7.48
CA LYS A 89 -36.21 -0.17 -7.33
C LYS A 89 -36.46 0.46 -8.69
N GLU A 90 -37.69 0.93 -8.92
CA GLU A 90 -38.06 1.59 -10.18
C GLU A 90 -37.35 2.93 -10.39
N LYS A 91 -37.32 3.79 -9.36
CA LYS A 91 -36.72 5.13 -9.38
C LYS A 91 -36.07 5.45 -8.04
N PRO A 92 -34.91 4.86 -7.72
CA PRO A 92 -34.18 5.21 -6.51
C PRO A 92 -33.75 6.69 -6.55
N CYS A 93 -33.93 7.41 -5.45
CA CYS A 93 -33.42 8.78 -5.34
C CYS A 93 -31.92 8.78 -5.00
N LEU A 94 -31.23 9.90 -5.26
CA LEU A 94 -29.78 9.98 -5.04
C LEU A 94 -29.37 9.74 -3.58
N GLU A 95 -30.18 10.18 -2.61
CA GLU A 95 -29.90 9.98 -1.19
C GLU A 95 -30.04 8.50 -0.76
N GLU A 96 -30.91 7.74 -1.42
CA GLU A 96 -30.98 6.29 -1.22
C GLU A 96 -29.74 5.60 -1.81
N LEU A 97 -29.36 5.97 -3.04
CA LEU A 97 -28.20 5.38 -3.71
C LEU A 97 -26.89 5.63 -2.95
N ARG A 98 -26.73 6.80 -2.33
CA ARG A 98 -25.55 7.12 -1.51
C ARG A 98 -25.40 6.25 -0.26
N LYS A 99 -26.50 5.66 0.22
CA LYS A 99 -26.52 4.80 1.42
C LYS A 99 -26.31 3.32 1.09
N MET A 100 -26.39 2.94 -0.19
CA MET A 100 -26.20 1.57 -0.64
C MET A 100 -24.72 1.20 -0.72
N ASP A 101 -24.37 -0.01 -0.29
CA ASP A 101 -23.07 -0.61 -0.56
C ASP A 101 -23.09 -1.28 -1.95
N LEU A 102 -22.58 -0.57 -2.93
CA LEU A 102 -22.44 -1.04 -4.32
C LEU A 102 -21.00 -1.45 -4.66
N PHE A 103 -20.13 -1.62 -3.66
CA PHE A 103 -18.69 -1.83 -3.85
C PHE A 103 -18.36 -3.06 -4.72
N SER A 104 -19.16 -4.12 -4.64
CA SER A 104 -18.93 -5.37 -5.38
C SER A 104 -19.28 -5.29 -6.88
N ILE A 105 -19.91 -4.20 -7.34
CA ILE A 105 -20.37 -4.03 -8.72
C ILE A 105 -19.24 -3.54 -9.61
N SER A 106 -18.99 -4.25 -10.71
CA SER A 106 -18.01 -3.87 -11.74
C SER A 106 -18.66 -3.12 -12.91
N GLU A 107 -19.94 -3.36 -13.18
CA GLU A 107 -20.67 -2.76 -14.30
C GLU A 107 -22.17 -2.71 -14.02
N ILE A 108 -22.83 -1.62 -14.42
CA ILE A 108 -24.30 -1.49 -14.44
C ILE A 108 -24.71 -1.08 -15.84
N LYS A 109 -25.66 -1.81 -16.43
CA LYS A 109 -26.23 -1.53 -17.76
C LYS A 109 -27.75 -1.49 -17.70
N ARG A 110 -28.33 -0.64 -18.54
CA ARG A 110 -29.77 -0.58 -18.80
C ARG A 110 -30.02 -0.66 -20.30
N PRO A 111 -30.17 -1.88 -20.86
CA PRO A 111 -30.41 -2.05 -22.29
C PRO A 111 -31.73 -1.42 -22.76
N LYS A 112 -31.92 -1.36 -24.08
CA LYS A 112 -33.09 -0.70 -24.72
C LYS A 112 -34.43 -1.36 -24.37
N ASP A 113 -34.42 -2.62 -23.95
CA ASP A 113 -35.59 -3.35 -23.48
C ASP A 113 -36.03 -2.94 -22.06
N GLY A 114 -35.29 -2.03 -21.41
CA GLY A 114 -35.59 -1.51 -20.09
C GLY A 114 -35.13 -2.41 -18.94
N SER A 115 -34.51 -3.57 -19.23
CA SER A 115 -33.91 -4.43 -18.22
C SER A 115 -32.72 -3.74 -17.52
N VAL A 116 -32.31 -4.26 -16.36
CA VAL A 116 -31.11 -3.80 -15.66
C VAL A 116 -30.18 -4.99 -15.49
N GLU A 117 -28.97 -4.86 -16.00
CA GLU A 117 -27.90 -5.84 -15.86
C GLU A 117 -26.85 -5.31 -14.88
N ILE A 118 -26.50 -6.11 -13.88
CA ILE A 118 -25.43 -5.82 -12.91
C ILE A 118 -24.39 -6.92 -13.03
N LYS A 119 -23.12 -6.53 -13.21
CA LYS A 119 -21.98 -7.44 -13.11
C LYS A 119 -21.23 -7.20 -11.82
N PHE A 120 -20.76 -8.28 -11.21
CA PHE A 120 -19.94 -8.24 -10.01
C PHE A 120 -18.47 -8.47 -10.37
N PHE A 121 -17.58 -8.05 -9.48
CA PHE A 121 -16.20 -8.54 -9.50
C PHE A 121 -16.14 -10.03 -9.14
N ASP A 122 -15.10 -10.69 -9.62
CA ASP A 122 -14.86 -12.12 -9.38
C ASP A 122 -14.40 -12.37 -7.93
N ARG A 123 -15.20 -13.13 -7.18
CA ARG A 123 -14.92 -13.49 -5.78
C ARG A 123 -13.75 -14.47 -5.65
N MET A 124 -13.61 -15.41 -6.57
CA MET A 124 -12.51 -16.37 -6.56
C MET A 124 -11.18 -15.64 -6.79
N LYS A 125 -11.15 -14.72 -7.75
CA LYS A 125 -9.99 -13.87 -7.98
C LYS A 125 -9.63 -13.01 -6.76
N ALA A 126 -10.63 -12.49 -6.03
CA ALA A 126 -10.38 -11.76 -4.79
C ALA A 126 -9.78 -12.65 -3.69
N LEU A 127 -10.26 -13.89 -3.56
CA LEU A 127 -9.72 -14.89 -2.62
C LEU A 127 -8.27 -15.30 -2.96
N GLU A 128 -7.97 -15.49 -4.25
CA GLU A 128 -6.59 -15.73 -4.73
C GLU A 128 -5.66 -14.60 -4.34
N LYS A 129 -6.09 -13.33 -4.49
CA LYS A 129 -5.30 -12.18 -4.07
C LYS A 129 -5.14 -12.03 -2.57
N LEU A 130 -6.07 -12.54 -1.78
CA LEU A 130 -5.92 -12.59 -0.32
C LEU A 130 -4.91 -13.66 0.10
N SER A 131 -4.95 -14.84 -0.50
CA SER A 131 -4.02 -15.94 -0.15
C SER A 131 -2.57 -15.67 -0.58
N GLU A 132 -2.36 -14.93 -1.67
CA GLU A 132 -1.03 -14.43 -2.08
C GLU A 132 -0.41 -13.49 -1.03
N ASN A 133 -1.22 -12.67 -0.34
CA ASN A 133 -0.75 -11.69 0.64
C ASN A 133 -0.39 -12.30 2.00
N GLU A 134 -0.94 -13.47 2.36
CA GLU A 134 -0.63 -14.15 3.64
C GLU A 134 0.68 -14.93 3.62
N GLN A 135 1.24 -15.23 2.44
CA GLN A 135 2.49 -16.01 2.32
C GLN A 135 3.76 -15.22 2.64
N GLY A 136 3.64 -13.92 2.93
CA GLY A 136 4.77 -13.05 3.27
C GLY A 136 4.97 -12.90 4.78
N ASP A 137 6.15 -13.31 5.25
CA ASP A 137 6.91 -12.74 6.40
C ASP A 137 7.02 -13.63 7.67
N GLY A 138 5.96 -14.28 8.16
CA GLY A 138 6.03 -14.98 9.46
C GLY A 138 6.88 -16.26 9.48
N ALA A 139 6.48 -17.26 8.69
CA ALA A 139 7.14 -18.58 8.70
C ALA A 139 8.48 -18.57 7.96
N HIS A 140 8.60 -17.78 6.89
CA HIS A 140 9.82 -17.70 6.11
C HIS A 140 10.93 -16.96 6.87
N GLY A 141 10.61 -15.86 7.55
CA GLY A 141 11.58 -15.12 8.38
C GLY A 141 12.07 -15.94 9.58
N PHE A 142 11.19 -16.71 10.21
CA PHE A 142 11.57 -17.63 11.27
C PHE A 142 12.47 -18.77 10.77
N TYR A 143 12.11 -19.39 9.64
CA TYR A 143 12.93 -20.42 9.00
C TYR A 143 14.32 -19.88 8.61
N GLU A 144 14.38 -18.70 8.00
CA GLU A 144 15.64 -18.06 7.61
C GLU A 144 16.51 -17.74 8.83
N ALA A 145 15.91 -17.25 9.93
CA ALA A 145 16.62 -16.99 11.17
C ALA A 145 17.27 -18.28 11.72
N ILE A 146 16.54 -19.39 11.73
CA ILE A 146 17.08 -20.70 12.14
C ILE A 146 18.24 -21.12 11.23
N CYS A 147 18.09 -21.00 9.90
CA CYS A 147 19.14 -21.35 8.95
C CYS A 147 20.41 -20.50 9.14
N ARG A 148 20.27 -19.20 9.40
CA ARG A 148 21.42 -18.31 9.68
C ARG A 148 22.11 -18.69 10.99
N SER A 149 21.35 -18.97 12.05
CA SER A 149 21.91 -19.43 13.31
C SER A 149 22.71 -20.73 13.16
N ALA A 150 22.19 -21.70 12.41
CA ALA A 150 22.87 -22.97 12.14
C ALA A 150 24.18 -22.79 11.35
N LYS A 151 24.21 -21.89 10.35
CA LYS A 151 25.43 -21.58 9.59
C LYS A 151 26.54 -20.97 10.47
N ILE A 152 26.20 -19.99 11.31
CA ILE A 152 27.17 -19.32 12.20
C ILE A 152 27.81 -20.30 13.18
N LEU A 153 27.03 -21.26 13.70
CA LEU A 153 27.53 -22.33 14.58
C LEU A 153 28.56 -23.20 13.85
N SER A 154 28.24 -23.65 12.63
CA SER A 154 29.15 -24.48 11.84
C SER A 154 30.45 -23.76 11.46
N GLU A 155 30.40 -22.45 11.20
CA GLU A 155 31.59 -21.65 10.88
C GLU A 155 32.48 -21.43 12.10
N LYS A 156 31.90 -21.23 13.30
CA LYS A 156 32.66 -21.16 14.55
C LYS A 156 33.37 -22.47 14.88
N GLU A 157 32.74 -23.61 14.63
CA GLU A 157 33.35 -24.93 14.85
C GLU A 157 34.53 -25.19 13.91
N LYS A 158 34.49 -24.66 12.68
CA LYS A 158 35.58 -24.79 11.69
C LYS A 158 36.74 -23.81 11.89
N GLY A 159 36.51 -22.68 12.57
CA GLY A 159 37.55 -21.69 12.88
C GLY A 159 38.34 -21.97 14.17
N LEU A 160 38.01 -23.04 14.89
CA LEU A 160 38.69 -23.48 16.12
C LEU A 160 39.60 -24.72 15.93
N GLN A 161 39.84 -25.16 14.69
CA GLN A 161 40.82 -26.19 14.32
C GLN A 161 42.03 -25.54 13.64
#